data_AF-J3JUY5-F1
#
_entry.id   AF-J3JUY5-F1
#
_cell.length_a   1.000
_cell.length_b   1.000
_cell.length_c   1.000
_cell.angle_alpha   90.00
_cell.angle_beta   90.00
_cell.angle_gamma   90.00
#
_symmetry.space_group_name_H-M   'P 1'
#
loop_
_entity.id
_entity.type
_entity.pdbx_description
1 polymer ?
#
loop_
_entity_poly.entity_id
_entity_poly.type
_entity_poly.pdbx_seq_one_letter_code
_entity_poly.pdbx_strand_id
1 'polypeptide(L)'
;MGLRSYYKYLDSQRNKDFKNAVADAPDRSTRPAGNIPFKYLPKIPKKEIDKKLVELQFFCKSTYVRLLEMIEDLVGFVIECTKSVANRAERLSKSNALQAENEYFAVNNRDCVPIDKDGNGLFRLWSQCLVIFPSASLETAEAITSVYPTLHSLIQAYKSCDDEKSRELLLQNILVRRRADPLDRPRKLGPELSKKVYKVFFSKDNVSISN
;
A
#
# COMPACT_ATOMS: atom_id res chain seq x y z
N MET A 1 8.83 20.22 -20.67
CA MET A 1 7.99 21.45 -20.64
C MET A 1 6.62 21.01 -20.18
N GLY A 2 6.27 21.21 -18.90
CA GLY A 2 5.04 20.65 -18.31
C GLY A 2 4.16 21.70 -17.63
N LEU A 3 2.96 21.27 -17.23
CA LEU A 3 1.95 22.12 -16.59
C LEU A 3 2.45 22.76 -15.28
N ARG A 4 3.31 22.05 -14.53
CA ARG A 4 3.95 22.60 -13.32
C ARG A 4 4.97 23.69 -13.62
N SER A 5 5.76 23.55 -14.69
CA SER A 5 6.68 24.60 -15.16
C SER A 5 5.90 25.86 -15.58
N TYR A 6 4.74 25.66 -16.20
CA TYR A 6 3.82 26.74 -16.57
C TYR A 6 3.24 27.46 -15.34
N TYR A 7 2.78 26.75 -14.30
CA TYR A 7 2.30 27.42 -13.09
C TYR A 7 3.40 28.12 -12.29
N LYS A 8 4.61 27.53 -12.22
CA LYS A 8 5.78 28.21 -11.63
C LYS A 8 6.08 29.52 -12.36
N TYR A 9 5.93 29.54 -13.69
CA TYR A 9 6.08 30.75 -14.49
C TYR A 9 4.99 31.79 -14.17
N LEU A 10 3.71 31.39 -14.09
CA LEU A 10 2.61 32.29 -13.74
C LEU A 10 2.77 32.89 -12.32
N ASP A 11 3.16 32.08 -11.34
CA ASP A 11 3.41 32.56 -9.98
C ASP A 11 4.60 33.52 -9.92
N SER A 12 5.67 33.25 -10.68
CA SER A 12 6.81 34.15 -10.80
C SER A 12 6.42 35.49 -11.41
N GLN A 13 5.57 35.50 -12.43
CA GLN A 13 5.05 36.75 -13.02
C GLN A 13 4.16 37.51 -12.04
N ARG A 14 3.23 36.83 -11.37
CA ARG A 14 2.37 37.44 -10.34
C ARG A 14 3.18 38.08 -9.21
N ASN A 15 4.25 37.43 -8.76
CA ASN A 15 5.12 37.96 -7.72
C ASN A 15 5.94 39.17 -8.21
N LYS A 16 6.31 39.23 -9.49
CA LYS A 16 6.96 40.41 -10.09
C LYS A 16 5.97 41.57 -10.21
N ASP A 17 4.77 41.30 -10.70
CA ASP A 17 3.70 42.30 -10.83
C ASP A 17 3.35 42.91 -9.46
N PHE A 18 3.24 42.08 -8.42
CA PHE A 18 3.01 42.53 -7.05
C PHE A 18 4.16 43.38 -6.50
N LYS A 19 5.42 42.97 -6.73
CA LYS A 19 6.60 43.75 -6.31
C LYS A 19 6.68 45.11 -7.02
N ASN A 20 6.37 45.15 -8.30
CA ASN A 20 6.36 46.38 -9.10
C ASN A 20 5.21 47.32 -8.69
N ALA A 21 4.07 46.77 -8.25
CA ALA A 21 2.95 47.58 -7.75
C ALA A 21 3.20 48.17 -6.35
N VAL A 22 4.11 47.57 -5.56
CA VAL A 22 4.45 48.01 -4.19
C VAL A 22 5.71 48.89 -4.17
N ALA A 23 6.55 48.84 -5.20
CA ALA A 23 7.76 49.63 -5.29
C ALA A 23 7.51 50.98 -6.01
N ASP A 24 7.59 52.09 -5.29
CA ASP A 24 7.53 53.47 -5.84
C ASP A 24 8.79 53.90 -6.64
N ALA A 25 9.61 52.96 -7.13
CA ALA A 25 10.84 53.25 -7.86
C ALA A 25 10.98 52.40 -9.15
N PRO A 26 11.42 52.99 -10.28
CA PRO A 26 11.55 52.26 -11.54
C PRO A 26 12.71 51.25 -11.47
N ASP A 27 12.42 49.99 -11.82
CA ASP A 27 13.36 48.88 -11.86
C ASP A 27 14.49 49.15 -12.88
N ARG A 28 15.75 49.15 -12.41
CA ARG A 28 16.97 49.41 -13.19
C ARG A 28 17.65 48.15 -13.74
N SER A 29 16.93 47.05 -13.95
CA SER A 29 17.54 45.80 -14.43
C SER A 29 16.90 45.23 -15.70
N THR A 30 17.01 45.93 -16.82
CA THR A 30 16.67 45.39 -18.14
C THR A 30 17.76 44.41 -18.62
N ARG A 31 17.76 43.17 -18.11
CA ARG A 31 18.50 42.08 -18.76
C ARG A 31 17.81 41.76 -20.09
N PRO A 32 18.57 41.53 -21.19
CA PRO A 32 17.99 41.28 -22.50
C PRO A 32 17.07 40.06 -22.45
N ALA A 33 15.89 40.19 -23.05
CA ALA A 33 14.85 39.18 -23.05
C ALA A 33 15.30 37.95 -23.87
N GLY A 34 15.97 37.01 -23.21
CA GLY A 34 16.10 35.64 -23.70
C GLY A 34 14.72 35.00 -23.89
N ASN A 35 14.65 33.90 -24.62
CA ASN A 35 13.41 33.20 -24.94
C ASN A 35 12.60 32.91 -23.65
N ILE A 36 11.52 33.67 -23.43
CA ILE A 36 10.71 33.59 -22.22
C ILE A 36 9.74 32.42 -22.40
N PRO A 37 9.90 31.29 -21.67
CA PRO A 37 8.99 30.17 -21.80
C PRO A 37 7.57 30.61 -21.43
N PHE A 38 6.57 30.17 -22.21
CA PHE A 38 5.13 30.40 -21.99
C PHE A 38 4.62 31.85 -22.18
N LYS A 39 5.39 32.77 -22.78
CA LYS A 39 4.98 34.17 -22.99
C LYS A 39 3.67 34.34 -23.75
N TYR A 40 3.42 33.49 -24.74
CA TYR A 40 2.26 33.58 -25.64
C TYR A 40 1.05 32.74 -25.18
N LEU A 41 1.16 32.05 -24.04
CA LEU A 41 0.05 31.23 -23.54
C LEU A 41 -0.94 32.08 -22.72
N PRO A 42 -2.24 31.78 -22.79
CA PRO A 42 -3.24 32.42 -21.94
C PRO A 42 -2.91 32.16 -20.46
N LYS A 43 -3.20 33.10 -19.56
CA LYS A 43 -3.02 32.93 -18.10
C LYS A 43 -4.24 32.22 -17.51
N ILE A 44 -4.18 30.90 -17.39
CA ILE A 44 -5.30 30.09 -16.86
C ILE A 44 -4.96 29.68 -15.43
N PRO A 45 -5.84 29.94 -14.44
CA PRO A 45 -5.61 29.52 -13.06
C PRO A 45 -5.66 28.00 -12.91
N LYS A 46 -4.86 27.46 -11.99
CA LYS A 46 -4.80 26.01 -11.71
C LYS A 46 -6.17 25.40 -11.41
N LYS A 47 -6.98 26.10 -10.62
CA LYS A 47 -8.33 25.68 -10.24
C LYS A 47 -9.24 25.41 -11.44
N GLU A 48 -9.08 26.17 -12.52
CA GLU A 48 -9.92 26.02 -13.71
C GLU A 48 -9.53 24.79 -14.52
N ILE A 49 -8.24 24.51 -14.67
CA ILE A 49 -7.77 23.29 -15.34
C ILE A 49 -8.14 22.05 -14.52
N ASP A 50 -7.93 22.07 -13.20
CA ASP A 50 -8.33 20.97 -12.32
C ASP A 50 -9.84 20.71 -12.41
N LYS A 51 -10.67 21.78 -12.42
CA LYS A 51 -12.13 21.66 -12.62
C LYS A 51 -12.46 20.98 -13.95
N LYS A 52 -11.81 21.38 -15.05
CA LYS A 52 -12.04 20.78 -16.37
C LYS A 52 -11.58 19.34 -16.48
N LEU A 53 -10.48 18.97 -15.81
CA LEU A 53 -10.01 17.58 -15.74
C LEU A 53 -11.00 16.69 -14.95
N VAL A 54 -11.57 17.21 -13.86
CA VAL A 54 -12.60 16.51 -13.09
C VAL A 54 -13.89 16.37 -13.90
N GLU A 55 -14.34 17.43 -14.59
CA GLU A 55 -15.47 17.37 -15.51
C GLU A 55 -15.24 16.28 -16.58
N LEU A 56 -14.06 16.26 -17.20
CA LEU A 56 -13.70 15.24 -18.20
C LEU A 56 -13.76 13.82 -17.61
N GLN A 57 -13.19 13.60 -16.42
CA GLN A 57 -13.23 12.28 -15.78
C GLN A 57 -14.66 11.85 -15.42
N PHE A 58 -15.52 12.78 -15.04
CA PHE A 58 -16.91 12.50 -14.69
C PHE A 58 -17.76 12.17 -15.92
N PHE A 59 -17.64 12.96 -17.00
CA PHE A 59 -18.43 12.78 -18.22
C PHE A 59 -17.89 11.64 -19.10
N CYS A 60 -16.57 11.44 -19.12
CA CYS A 60 -15.92 10.41 -19.94
C CYS A 60 -15.42 9.27 -19.04
N LYS A 61 -16.33 8.34 -18.70
CA LYS A 61 -16.09 7.21 -17.78
C LYS A 61 -14.90 6.29 -18.15
N SER A 62 -14.41 6.35 -19.38
CA SER A 62 -13.29 5.53 -19.88
C SER A 62 -12.03 6.33 -20.23
N THR A 63 -11.93 7.57 -19.77
CA THR A 63 -10.75 8.41 -20.03
C THR A 63 -9.81 8.40 -18.84
N TYR A 64 -8.56 8.00 -19.08
CA TYR A 64 -7.46 8.13 -18.13
C TYR A 64 -6.59 9.31 -18.51
N VAL A 65 -6.40 10.25 -17.58
CA VAL A 65 -5.52 11.41 -17.78
C VAL A 65 -4.36 11.33 -16.81
N ARG A 66 -3.13 11.40 -17.34
CA ARG A 66 -1.90 11.55 -16.56
C ARG A 66 -1.14 12.76 -17.08
N LEU A 67 -0.81 13.68 -16.17
CA LEU A 67 -0.02 14.87 -16.49
C LEU A 67 1.46 14.52 -16.37
N LEU A 68 2.21 14.70 -17.46
CA LEU A 68 3.64 14.38 -17.53
C LEU A 68 4.44 15.66 -17.79
N GLU A 69 5.62 15.78 -17.17
CA GLU A 69 6.44 17.00 -17.27
C GLU A 69 7.67 16.81 -18.17
N MET A 70 8.23 15.59 -18.11
CA MET A 70 9.49 15.19 -18.73
C MET A 70 9.24 14.13 -19.81
N ILE A 71 10.13 14.05 -20.79
CA ILE A 71 9.99 13.12 -21.92
C ILE A 71 10.23 11.67 -21.45
N GLU A 72 11.07 11.52 -20.43
CA GLU A 72 11.38 10.27 -19.75
C GLU A 72 10.13 9.66 -19.12
N ASP A 73 9.28 10.49 -18.49
CA ASP A 73 8.02 10.03 -17.91
C ASP A 73 7.03 9.56 -19.00
N LEU A 74 7.05 10.22 -20.16
CA LEU A 74 6.25 9.81 -21.32
C LEU A 74 6.71 8.46 -21.87
N VAL A 75 8.02 8.27 -22.04
CA VAL A 75 8.59 6.99 -22.46
C VAL A 75 8.25 5.89 -21.46
N GLY A 76 8.41 6.17 -20.16
CA GLY A 76 8.05 5.24 -19.09
C GLY A 76 6.57 4.86 -19.12
N PHE A 77 5.68 5.83 -19.33
CA PHE A 77 4.24 5.60 -19.44
C PHE A 77 3.88 4.73 -20.66
N VAL A 78 4.47 5.00 -21.84
CA VAL A 78 4.23 4.17 -23.03
C VAL A 78 4.69 2.73 -22.79
N ILE A 79 5.87 2.53 -22.20
CA ILE A 79 6.38 1.19 -21.85
C ILE A 79 5.44 0.48 -20.86
N GLU A 80 4.97 1.19 -19.82
CA GLU A 80 4.01 0.67 -18.83
C GLU A 80 2.70 0.25 -19.50
N CYS A 81 2.16 1.08 -20.40
CA CYS A 81 0.96 0.78 -21.18
C CYS A 81 1.17 -0.45 -22.05
N THR A 82 2.25 -0.51 -22.84
CA THR A 82 2.53 -1.66 -23.72
C THR A 82 2.68 -2.94 -22.93
N LYS A 83 3.41 -2.92 -21.81
CA LYS A 83 3.56 -4.08 -20.91
C LYS A 83 2.23 -4.50 -20.30
N SER A 84 1.39 -3.53 -19.90
CA SER A 84 0.09 -3.79 -19.28
C SER A 84 -0.91 -4.38 -20.28
N VAL A 85 -0.91 -3.89 -21.52
CA VAL A 85 -1.72 -4.42 -22.61
C VAL A 85 -1.27 -5.82 -23.00
N ALA A 86 0.03 -6.04 -23.18
CA ALA A 86 0.58 -7.35 -23.51
C ALA A 86 0.25 -8.42 -22.45
N ASN A 87 0.38 -8.07 -21.17
CA ASN A 87 0.16 -8.99 -20.06
C ASN A 87 -1.31 -9.02 -19.58
N ARG A 88 -2.25 -8.35 -20.25
CA ARG A 88 -3.64 -8.22 -19.78
C ARG A 88 -4.33 -9.57 -19.63
N ALA A 89 -4.26 -10.41 -20.67
CA ALA A 89 -4.94 -11.72 -20.68
C ALA A 89 -4.37 -12.66 -19.62
N GLU A 90 -3.05 -12.73 -19.51
CA GLU A 90 -2.36 -13.54 -18.50
C GLU A 90 -2.67 -13.06 -17.07
N ARG A 91 -2.66 -11.74 -16.83
CA ARG A 91 -3.02 -11.18 -15.52
C ARG A 91 -4.47 -11.48 -15.15
N LEU A 92 -5.40 -11.43 -16.11
CA LEU A 92 -6.81 -11.75 -15.87
C LEU A 92 -6.98 -13.24 -15.52
N SER A 93 -6.34 -14.14 -16.27
CA SER A 93 -6.39 -15.58 -16.01
C SER A 93 -5.81 -15.92 -14.63
N LYS A 94 -4.63 -15.37 -14.28
CA LYS A 94 -4.03 -15.54 -12.96
C LYS A 94 -4.88 -14.95 -11.84
N SER A 95 -5.49 -13.78 -12.06
CA SER A 95 -6.40 -13.16 -11.08
C SER A 95 -7.63 -14.01 -10.83
N ASN A 96 -8.25 -14.57 -11.88
CA ASN A 96 -9.42 -15.43 -11.74
C ASN A 96 -9.09 -16.73 -11.01
N ALA A 97 -7.93 -17.34 -11.32
CA ALA A 97 -7.44 -18.52 -10.61
C ALA A 97 -7.19 -18.23 -9.12
N LEU A 98 -6.53 -17.11 -8.80
CA LEU A 98 -6.26 -16.71 -7.41
C LEU A 98 -7.53 -16.32 -6.64
N GLN A 99 -8.52 -15.70 -7.30
CA GLN A 99 -9.81 -15.40 -6.68
C GLN A 99 -10.61 -16.68 -6.40
N ALA A 100 -10.46 -17.71 -7.22
CA ALA A 100 -11.07 -19.02 -6.98
C ALA A 100 -10.41 -19.76 -5.80
N GLU A 101 -9.11 -19.56 -5.56
CA GLU A 101 -8.32 -20.23 -4.52
C GLU A 101 -8.27 -19.50 -3.17
N ASN A 102 -9.27 -18.65 -2.86
CA ASN A 102 -9.49 -17.98 -1.56
C ASN A 102 -8.72 -16.65 -1.37
N GLU A 103 -9.46 -15.58 -1.06
CA GLU A 103 -8.98 -14.17 -1.01
C GLU A 103 -7.80 -13.95 -0.04
N TYR A 104 -7.71 -14.77 1.00
CA TYR A 104 -6.70 -14.69 2.05
C TYR A 104 -5.30 -15.11 1.57
N PHE A 105 -5.20 -16.05 0.63
CA PHE A 105 -3.93 -16.51 0.07
C PHE A 105 -3.53 -15.77 -1.21
N ALA A 106 -4.44 -14.94 -1.75
CA ALA A 106 -4.19 -14.09 -2.90
C ALA A 106 -3.31 -12.86 -2.58
N VAL A 107 -3.10 -12.55 -1.29
CA VAL A 107 -2.15 -11.51 -0.86
C VAL A 107 -0.74 -11.97 -1.24
N ASN A 108 -0.04 -11.13 -2.01
CA ASN A 108 1.30 -11.38 -2.57
C ASN A 108 2.41 -11.54 -1.51
N ASN A 109 2.32 -12.51 -0.62
CA ASN A 109 3.45 -12.97 0.20
C ASN A 109 4.19 -14.06 -0.58
N ARG A 110 4.67 -13.72 -1.78
CA ARG A 110 5.45 -14.63 -2.66
C ARG A 110 6.90 -14.79 -2.21
N ASP A 111 7.28 -14.18 -1.09
CA ASP A 111 8.61 -14.33 -0.53
C ASP A 111 8.66 -15.67 0.21
N CYS A 112 9.14 -16.71 -0.47
CA CYS A 112 9.49 -17.96 0.19
C CYS A 112 10.61 -17.68 1.19
N VAL A 113 10.49 -18.23 2.40
CA VAL A 113 11.58 -18.20 3.37
C VAL A 113 12.56 -19.31 3.01
N PRO A 114 13.83 -19.01 2.66
CA PRO A 114 14.84 -20.04 2.47
C PRO A 114 15.10 -20.73 3.81
N ILE A 115 15.10 -22.06 3.81
CA ILE A 115 15.36 -22.88 4.98
C ILE A 115 16.62 -23.70 4.72
N ASP A 116 17.58 -23.58 5.62
CA ASP A 116 18.80 -24.36 5.56
C ASP A 116 18.59 -25.80 6.05
N LYS A 117 19.52 -26.70 5.75
CA LYS A 117 19.50 -28.11 6.21
C LYS A 117 19.45 -28.22 7.73
N ASP A 118 20.03 -27.24 8.43
CA ASP A 118 20.03 -27.15 9.90
C ASP A 118 18.72 -26.56 10.47
N GLY A 119 17.73 -26.26 9.63
CA GLY A 119 16.44 -25.69 10.05
C GLY A 119 16.47 -24.19 10.31
N ASN A 120 17.59 -23.52 10.02
CA ASN A 120 17.70 -22.07 10.05
C ASN A 120 16.67 -21.48 9.06
N GLY A 121 15.72 -20.70 9.59
CA GLY A 121 14.60 -20.14 8.81
C GLY A 121 13.21 -20.64 9.23
N LEU A 122 13.11 -21.75 9.96
CA LEU A 122 11.80 -22.30 10.41
C LEU A 122 11.02 -21.32 11.29
N PHE A 123 11.72 -20.60 12.17
CA PHE A 123 11.10 -19.57 13.00
C PHE A 123 10.50 -18.44 12.15
N ARG A 124 11.23 -17.98 11.13
CA ARG A 124 10.78 -16.94 10.21
C ARG A 124 9.61 -17.41 9.35
N LEU A 125 9.65 -18.67 8.88
CA LEU A 125 8.54 -19.29 8.18
C LEU A 125 7.30 -19.30 9.06
N TRP A 126 7.43 -19.75 10.31
CA TRP A 126 6.32 -19.82 11.25
C TRP A 126 5.70 -18.44 11.52
N SER A 127 6.54 -17.42 11.75
CA SER A 127 6.07 -16.03 11.87
C SER A 127 5.34 -15.55 10.61
N GLN A 128 5.84 -15.89 9.41
CA GLN A 128 5.21 -15.47 8.16
C GLN A 128 3.86 -16.18 7.92
N CYS A 129 3.72 -17.44 8.32
CA CYS A 129 2.43 -18.15 8.29
C CYS A 129 1.36 -17.44 9.11
N LEU A 130 1.73 -16.83 10.25
CA LEU A 130 0.79 -16.08 11.10
C LEU A 130 0.43 -14.70 10.53
N VAL A 131 1.24 -14.12 9.64
CA VAL A 131 0.93 -12.83 8.99
C VAL A 131 -0.02 -13.00 7.80
N ILE A 132 -0.32 -14.24 7.36
CA ILE A 132 -1.30 -14.50 6.29
C ILE A 132 -2.72 -14.07 6.72
N PHE A 133 -3.01 -14.04 8.02
CA PHE A 133 -4.30 -13.56 8.51
C PHE A 133 -4.39 -12.02 8.37
N PRO A 134 -5.41 -11.45 7.69
CA PRO A 134 -5.61 -10.01 7.55
C PRO A 134 -5.72 -9.26 8.89
N SER A 135 -6.14 -9.95 9.94
CA SER A 135 -6.26 -9.42 11.29
C SER A 135 -4.95 -9.51 12.09
N ALA A 136 -3.91 -10.13 11.54
CA ALA A 136 -2.60 -10.29 12.19
C ALA A 136 -1.59 -9.29 11.63
N SER A 137 -0.89 -8.60 12.53
CA SER A 137 0.30 -7.82 12.23
C SER A 137 1.58 -8.60 12.55
N LEU A 138 2.74 -8.09 12.13
CA LEU A 138 4.04 -8.66 12.50
C LEU A 138 4.19 -8.78 14.03
N GLU A 139 3.79 -7.75 14.77
CA GLU A 139 3.80 -7.75 16.25
C GLU A 139 2.95 -8.88 16.85
N THR A 140 1.80 -9.19 16.24
CA THR A 140 0.94 -10.29 16.71
C THR A 140 1.57 -11.64 16.42
N ALA A 141 2.24 -11.80 15.27
CA ALA A 141 2.97 -13.00 14.93
C ALA A 141 4.14 -13.20 15.91
N GLU A 142 4.90 -12.15 16.20
CA GLU A 142 5.99 -12.18 17.19
C GLU A 142 5.48 -12.58 18.58
N ALA A 143 4.39 -11.97 19.04
CA ALA A 143 3.79 -12.31 20.33
C ALA A 143 3.36 -13.79 20.41
N ILE A 144 2.73 -14.33 19.36
CA ILE A 144 2.38 -15.76 19.30
C ILE A 144 3.62 -16.63 19.26
N THR A 145 4.62 -16.30 18.43
CA THR A 145 5.87 -17.08 18.32
C THR A 145 6.71 -17.05 19.59
N SER A 146 6.59 -16.01 20.43
CA SER A 146 7.26 -15.96 21.74
C SER A 146 6.70 -16.97 22.75
N VAL A 147 5.40 -17.27 22.66
CA VAL A 147 4.73 -18.27 23.52
C VAL A 147 4.82 -19.66 22.89
N TYR A 148 4.63 -19.74 21.57
CA TYR A 148 4.63 -20.95 20.77
C TYR A 148 5.64 -20.83 19.63
N PRO A 149 6.93 -21.15 19.89
CA PRO A 149 8.02 -20.93 18.93
C PRO A 149 7.92 -21.80 17.68
N THR A 150 7.10 -22.85 17.72
CA THR A 150 6.84 -23.74 16.57
C THR A 150 5.36 -24.03 16.41
N LEU A 151 4.91 -24.31 15.19
CA LEU A 151 3.55 -24.78 14.94
C LEU A 151 3.23 -26.05 15.75
N HIS A 152 4.21 -26.94 15.94
CA HIS A 152 4.04 -28.14 16.76
C HIS A 152 3.66 -27.80 18.21
N SER A 153 4.34 -26.82 18.82
CA SER A 153 4.03 -26.37 20.19
C SER A 153 2.61 -25.80 20.30
N LEU A 154 2.14 -25.07 19.28
CA LEU A 154 0.78 -24.56 19.23
C LEU A 154 -0.25 -25.70 19.11
N ILE A 155 0.01 -26.69 18.24
CA ILE A 155 -0.87 -27.86 18.07
C ILE A 155 -0.95 -28.67 19.36
N GLN A 156 0.16 -28.85 20.06
CA GLN A 156 0.18 -29.56 21.35
C GLN A 156 -0.68 -28.84 22.39
N ALA A 157 -0.60 -27.51 22.45
CA ALA A 157 -1.43 -26.71 23.33
C ALA A 157 -2.93 -26.85 22.99
N TYR A 158 -3.31 -26.86 21.71
CA TYR A 158 -4.70 -27.13 21.32
C TYR A 158 -5.17 -28.54 21.72
N LYS A 159 -4.31 -29.56 21.62
CA LYS A 159 -4.64 -30.93 22.05
C LYS A 159 -4.85 -31.05 23.56
N SER A 160 -4.14 -30.24 24.35
CA SER A 160 -4.27 -30.26 25.81
C SER A 160 -5.54 -29.57 26.34
N CYS A 161 -6.27 -28.84 25.50
CA CYS A 161 -7.53 -28.21 25.91
C CYS A 161 -8.69 -29.22 25.84
N ASP A 162 -9.50 -29.23 26.90
CA ASP A 162 -10.65 -30.14 27.03
C ASP A 162 -11.79 -29.75 26.07
N ASP A 163 -12.13 -28.45 26.02
CA ASP A 163 -13.27 -27.93 25.25
C ASP A 163 -12.84 -27.22 23.96
N GLU A 164 -13.68 -27.30 22.93
CA GLU A 164 -13.49 -26.57 21.67
C GLU A 164 -13.50 -25.04 21.87
N LYS A 165 -14.40 -24.52 22.70
CA LYS A 165 -14.44 -23.08 23.00
C LYS A 165 -13.15 -22.60 23.68
N SER A 166 -12.56 -23.44 24.53
CA SER A 166 -11.27 -23.16 25.16
C SER A 166 -10.13 -23.16 24.15
N ARG A 167 -10.18 -24.05 23.13
CA ARG A 167 -9.23 -24.04 22.00
C ARG A 167 -9.37 -22.78 21.15
N GLU A 168 -10.59 -22.38 20.80
CA GLU A 168 -10.84 -21.15 20.02
C GLU A 168 -10.29 -19.91 20.72
N LEU A 169 -10.32 -19.87 22.06
CA LEU A 169 -9.90 -18.73 22.87
C LEU A 169 -8.47 -18.83 23.44
N LEU A 170 -7.72 -19.89 23.11
CA LEU A 170 -6.38 -20.15 23.67
C LEU A 170 -5.41 -18.97 23.52
N LEU A 171 -5.44 -18.28 22.37
CA LEU A 171 -4.52 -17.19 22.05
C LEU A 171 -5.06 -15.81 22.43
N GLN A 172 -6.31 -15.69 22.88
CA GLN A 172 -7.00 -14.40 23.04
C GLN A 172 -6.30 -13.43 23.99
N ASN A 173 -5.63 -13.98 25.02
CA ASN A 173 -5.03 -13.23 26.11
C ASN A 173 -3.54 -12.95 25.91
N ILE A 174 -2.95 -13.40 24.79
CA ILE A 174 -1.55 -13.10 24.47
C ILE A 174 -1.41 -11.58 24.31
N LEU A 175 -0.41 -11.03 25.00
CA LEU A 175 -0.11 -9.61 24.99
C LEU A 175 0.78 -9.26 23.80
N VAL A 176 0.34 -8.28 23.03
CA VAL A 176 0.99 -7.77 21.82
C VAL A 176 1.53 -6.38 22.15
N ARG A 177 2.83 -6.18 21.94
CA ARG A 177 3.52 -4.91 22.20
C ARG A 177 3.96 -4.29 20.87
N ARG A 178 3.44 -3.09 20.56
CA ARG A 178 3.68 -2.40 19.29
C ARG A 178 4.98 -1.58 19.30
N ARG A 179 5.53 -1.27 20.48
CA ARG A 179 6.85 -0.64 20.64
C ARG A 179 7.37 -0.85 22.07
N ALA A 180 8.68 -0.87 22.25
CA ALA A 180 9.34 -0.83 23.57
C ALA A 180 9.23 0.57 24.22
N ASP A 181 8.10 1.25 24.10
CA ASP A 181 7.85 2.52 24.77
C ASP A 181 7.37 2.22 26.21
N PRO A 182 7.92 2.87 27.25
CA PRO A 182 7.47 2.73 28.64
C PRO A 182 5.99 3.07 28.87
N LEU A 183 5.37 3.87 27.99
CA LEU A 183 3.97 4.32 28.13
C LEU A 183 2.95 3.48 27.34
N ASP A 184 3.40 2.56 26.49
CA ASP A 184 2.49 1.77 25.64
C ASP A 184 1.81 0.65 26.43
N ARG A 185 0.47 0.65 26.43
CA ARG A 185 -0.32 -0.39 27.10
C ARG A 185 -0.40 -1.62 26.19
N PRO A 186 -0.02 -2.82 26.65
CA PRO A 186 -0.07 -4.01 25.82
C PRO A 186 -1.52 -4.31 25.41
N ARG A 187 -1.73 -4.54 24.11
CA ARG A 187 -3.03 -4.96 23.58
C ARG A 187 -3.13 -6.48 23.64
N LYS A 188 -4.30 -7.02 23.96
CA LYS A 188 -4.56 -8.46 23.80
C LYS A 188 -4.81 -8.82 22.34
N LEU A 189 -4.42 -10.03 21.93
CA LEU A 189 -4.67 -10.55 20.58
C LEU A 189 -6.16 -10.52 20.20
N GLY A 190 -7.03 -10.82 21.17
CA GLY A 190 -8.48 -10.84 20.99
C GLY A 190 -9.02 -12.19 20.52
N PRO A 191 -10.31 -12.46 20.77
CA PRO A 191 -10.94 -13.76 20.51
C PRO A 191 -11.06 -14.09 19.01
N GLU A 192 -11.30 -13.09 18.16
CA GLU A 192 -11.50 -13.29 16.72
C GLU A 192 -10.27 -13.87 16.02
N LEU A 193 -9.09 -13.30 16.27
CA LEU A 193 -7.85 -13.79 15.68
C LEU A 193 -7.50 -15.17 16.25
N SER A 194 -7.68 -15.39 17.55
CA SER A 194 -7.48 -16.70 18.19
C SER A 194 -8.32 -17.80 17.53
N LYS A 195 -9.61 -17.52 17.28
CA LYS A 195 -10.54 -18.43 16.61
C LYS A 195 -10.12 -18.72 15.17
N LYS A 196 -9.70 -17.71 14.41
CA LYS A 196 -9.23 -17.88 13.03
C LYS A 196 -7.98 -18.77 12.95
N VAL A 197 -7.02 -18.56 13.86
CA VAL A 197 -5.79 -19.37 13.92
C VAL A 197 -6.11 -20.83 14.26
N TYR A 198 -6.98 -21.07 15.25
CA TYR A 198 -7.45 -22.43 15.57
C TYR A 198 -8.11 -23.12 14.38
N LYS A 199 -9.02 -22.41 13.70
CA LYS A 199 -9.74 -22.94 12.54
C LYS A 199 -8.83 -23.37 11.39
N VAL A 200 -7.75 -22.61 11.14
CA VAL A 200 -6.83 -22.92 10.04
C VAL A 200 -5.86 -24.04 10.37
N PHE A 201 -5.31 -24.08 11.59
CA PHE A 201 -4.24 -25.04 11.92
C PHE A 201 -4.72 -26.32 12.60
N PHE A 202 -5.93 -26.35 13.16
CA PHE A 202 -6.39 -27.46 13.99
C PHE A 202 -7.80 -27.98 13.65
N SER A 203 -8.70 -27.15 13.12
CA SER A 203 -10.04 -27.63 12.77
C SER A 203 -10.00 -28.67 11.65
N LYS A 204 -10.94 -29.62 11.69
CA LYS A 204 -11.12 -30.66 10.66
C LYS A 204 -12.03 -30.21 9.53
N ASP A 205 -12.72 -29.08 9.70
CA ASP A 205 -13.61 -28.53 8.68
C ASP A 205 -12.78 -27.78 7.63
N ASN A 206 -13.08 -27.98 6.34
CA ASN A 206 -12.54 -27.17 5.27
C ASN A 206 -13.13 -25.75 5.38
N VAL A 207 -12.49 -24.90 6.18
CA VAL A 207 -13.01 -23.56 6.46
C VAL A 207 -12.77 -22.64 5.25
N SER A 208 -13.83 -22.37 4.51
CA SER A 208 -13.99 -21.10 3.79
C SER A 208 -13.97 -19.99 4.84
N ILE A 209 -12.88 -19.22 4.91
CA ILE A 209 -12.76 -18.08 5.83
C ILE A 209 -13.60 -16.93 5.24
N SER A 210 -14.92 -17.09 5.17
CA SER A 210 -15.82 -15.99 4.79
C SER A 210 -15.98 -15.04 5.98
N ASN A 211 -15.93 -13.73 5.70
CA ASN A 211 -16.17 -12.66 6.66
C ASN A 211 -17.58 -12.70 7.25
#